data_AF-A0A804LW76-F1
#
_entry.id   AF-A0A804LW76-F1
#
_cell.length_a   1.000
_cell.length_b   1.000
_cell.length_c   1.000
_cell.angle_alpha   90.00
_cell.angle_beta   90.00
_cell.angle_gamma   90.00
#
_symmetry.space_group_name_H-M   'P 1'
#
loop_
_entity.id
_entity.type
_entity.pdbx_description
1 polymer ?
#
loop_
_entity_poly.entity_id
_entity_poly.type
_entity_poly.pdbx_seq_one_letter_code
_entity_poly.pdbx_strand_id
1 'polypeptide(L)'
;MAALPPAAEDPDAVEIREVWASNLEEEFAVIRAVVDVYPYVAMDTEFPGFVVTPSAEYRFTCDRNYAALEGNVNVLKLIQLGLTLSNGAG
;
A
#
# COMPACT_ATOMS: atom_id res chain seq x y z
N MET A 1 20.46 -16.37 5.41
CA MET A 1 20.42 -15.74 4.07
C MET A 1 19.12 -16.23 3.44
N ALA A 2 18.06 -15.42 3.48
CA ALA A 2 16.79 -15.81 2.88
C ALA A 2 17.02 -15.94 1.37
N ALA A 3 16.66 -17.07 0.79
CA ALA A 3 16.78 -17.30 -0.63
C ALA A 3 15.91 -16.25 -1.35
N LEU A 4 16.44 -15.67 -2.44
CA LEU A 4 15.59 -14.92 -3.35
C LEU A 4 14.41 -15.82 -3.76
N PRO A 5 13.19 -15.29 -3.84
CA PRO A 5 12.10 -16.04 -4.42
C PRO A 5 12.51 -16.57 -5.81
N PRO A 6 12.03 -17.76 -6.21
CA PRO A 6 12.32 -18.29 -7.53
C PRO A 6 11.97 -17.24 -8.58
N ALA A 7 12.92 -16.96 -9.47
CA ALA A 7 12.69 -16.04 -10.58
C ALA A 7 11.47 -16.51 -11.37
N ALA A 8 10.55 -15.60 -11.69
CA ALA A 8 9.41 -15.87 -12.55
C ALA A 8 9.87 -16.60 -13.81
N GLU A 9 9.14 -17.64 -14.22
CA GLU A 9 9.48 -18.44 -15.42
C GLU A 9 9.39 -17.63 -16.73
N ASP A 10 8.88 -16.40 -16.65
CA ASP A 10 8.86 -15.40 -17.71
C ASP A 10 9.33 -14.05 -17.14
N PRO A 11 10.45 -13.48 -17.62
CA PRO A 11 10.99 -12.20 -17.13
C PRO A 11 10.06 -11.01 -17.38
N ASP A 12 9.06 -11.15 -18.25
CA ASP A 12 8.06 -10.13 -18.56
C ASP A 12 6.71 -10.37 -17.87
N ALA A 13 6.56 -11.46 -17.10
CA ALA A 13 5.32 -11.71 -16.36
C ALA A 13 5.24 -10.83 -15.11
N VAL A 14 4.18 -10.02 -15.04
CA VAL A 14 3.84 -9.27 -13.83
C VAL A 14 3.40 -10.26 -12.75
N GLU A 15 4.23 -10.44 -11.72
CA GLU A 15 3.91 -11.26 -10.56
C GLU A 15 3.20 -10.41 -9.49
N ILE A 16 1.91 -10.71 -9.23
CA ILE A 16 1.17 -10.15 -8.09
C ILE A 16 1.11 -11.21 -7.00
N ARG A 17 1.63 -10.88 -5.82
CA ARG A 17 1.66 -11.77 -4.65
C ARG A 17 0.52 -11.45 -3.71
N GLU A 18 -0.42 -12.37 -3.55
CA GLU A 18 -1.49 -12.24 -2.57
C GLU A 18 -0.98 -12.53 -1.16
N VAL A 19 -1.16 -11.55 -0.26
CA VAL A 19 -0.69 -11.64 1.13
C VAL A 19 -1.89 -11.72 2.06
N TRP A 20 -1.96 -12.80 2.82
CA TRP A 20 -2.99 -13.10 3.81
C TRP A 20 -2.33 -13.38 5.17
N ALA A 21 -3.14 -13.57 6.22
CA ALA A 21 -2.63 -13.79 7.58
C ALA A 21 -1.67 -15.00 7.70
N SER A 22 -1.80 -15.99 6.82
CA SER A 22 -0.97 -17.20 6.82
C SER A 22 0.44 -17.00 6.27
N ASN A 23 0.65 -16.06 5.33
CA ASN A 23 1.94 -15.84 4.66
C ASN A 23 2.49 -14.41 4.85
N LEU A 24 1.86 -13.59 5.69
CA LEU A 24 2.28 -12.21 5.96
C LEU A 24 3.77 -12.10 6.33
N GLU A 25 4.23 -12.93 7.27
CA GLU A 25 5.63 -12.88 7.74
C GLU A 25 6.64 -13.34 6.69
N GLU A 26 6.25 -14.27 5.82
CA GLU A 26 7.08 -14.78 4.73
C GLU A 26 7.29 -13.70 3.67
N GLU A 27 6.22 -13.03 3.24
CA GLU A 27 6.31 -11.95 2.25
C GLU A 27 7.00 -10.70 2.82
N PHE A 28 6.78 -10.37 4.10
CA PHE A 28 7.57 -9.33 4.76
C PHE A 28 9.05 -9.67 4.86
N ALA A 29 9.42 -10.95 4.98
CA ALA A 29 10.82 -11.35 4.92
C ALA A 29 11.43 -11.11 3.52
N VAL A 30 10.67 -11.34 2.45
CA VAL A 30 11.07 -11.00 1.08
C VAL A 30 11.25 -9.50 0.93
N ILE A 31 10.26 -8.69 1.35
CA ILE A 31 10.34 -7.22 1.31
C ILE A 31 11.60 -6.72 2.04
N ARG A 32 11.86 -7.21 3.26
CA ARG A 32 13.06 -6.86 4.04
C ARG A 32 14.37 -7.22 3.32
N ALA A 33 14.39 -8.27 2.52
CA ALA A 33 15.58 -8.68 1.79
C ALA A 33 15.84 -7.82 0.53
N VAL A 34 14.80 -7.23 -0.06
CA VAL A 34 14.91 -6.49 -1.32
C VAL A 34 14.87 -4.96 -1.17
N VAL A 35 14.33 -4.43 -0.07
CA VAL A 35 14.10 -2.98 0.11
C VAL A 35 15.36 -2.11 0.00
N ASP A 36 16.53 -2.63 0.40
CA ASP A 36 17.79 -1.90 0.26
C ASP A 36 18.24 -1.76 -1.22
N VAL A 37 17.83 -2.71 -2.07
CA VAL A 37 18.16 -2.73 -3.51
C VAL A 37 17.08 -2.04 -4.34
N TYR A 38 15.82 -2.14 -3.92
CA TYR A 38 14.65 -1.53 -4.55
C TYR A 38 13.96 -0.56 -3.56
N PRO A 39 14.55 0.63 -3.33
CA PRO A 39 14.14 1.53 -2.25
C PRO A 39 12.91 2.39 -2.56
N TYR A 40 12.40 2.38 -3.80
CA TYR A 40 11.22 3.15 -4.16
C TYR A 40 9.98 2.29 -3.96
N VAL A 41 9.01 2.78 -3.16
CA VAL A 41 7.77 2.06 -2.87
C VAL A 41 6.59 2.82 -3.46
N ALA A 42 5.92 2.23 -4.44
CA ALA A 42 4.58 2.64 -4.84
C ALA A 42 3.55 1.95 -3.93
N MET A 43 2.53 2.69 -3.51
CA MET A 43 1.51 2.23 -2.58
C MET A 43 0.13 2.64 -3.07
N ASP A 44 -0.83 1.73 -2.93
CA ASP A 44 -2.24 1.98 -3.18
C ASP A 44 -3.10 1.30 -2.11
N THR A 45 -4.29 1.84 -1.85
CA THR A 45 -5.19 1.32 -0.80
C THR A 45 -6.63 1.28 -1.27
N GLU A 46 -7.31 0.18 -0.96
CA GLU A 46 -8.75 0.06 -1.17
C GLU A 46 -9.48 0.12 0.17
N PHE A 47 -10.52 0.96 0.25
CA PHE A 47 -11.33 1.15 1.44
C PHE A 47 -12.78 1.47 1.06
N PRO A 48 -13.74 1.41 2.02
CA PRO A 48 -15.18 1.55 1.74
C PRO A 48 -15.68 2.93 1.27
N GLY A 49 -14.83 3.77 0.69
CA GLY A 49 -15.16 5.10 0.17
C GLY A 49 -15.32 6.17 1.26
N PHE A 50 -16.09 7.22 0.96
CA PHE A 50 -16.31 8.35 1.87
C PHE A 50 -17.75 8.36 2.38
N VAL A 51 -17.92 8.27 3.70
CA VAL A 51 -19.20 8.29 4.42
C VAL A 51 -19.32 9.48 5.37
N VAL A 52 -18.22 9.98 5.92
CA VAL A 52 -18.19 11.16 6.79
C VAL A 52 -18.11 12.42 5.95
N THR A 53 -19.07 13.33 6.16
CA THR A 53 -19.05 14.68 5.57
C THR A 53 -18.86 15.71 6.68
N PRO A 54 -17.84 16.58 6.62
CA PRO A 54 -17.64 17.62 7.61
C PRO A 54 -18.81 18.61 7.64
N SER A 55 -19.30 18.93 8.84
CA SER A 55 -20.44 19.85 9.03
C SER A 55 -20.05 21.29 9.39
N ALA A 56 -18.79 21.53 9.74
CA ALA A 56 -18.29 22.86 10.10
C ALA A 56 -18.04 23.74 8.85
N GLU A 57 -18.05 25.06 9.06
CA GLU A 57 -17.58 26.00 8.04
C GLU A 57 -16.04 26.05 8.02
N TYR A 58 -15.45 25.90 6.83
CA TYR A 58 -14.01 25.94 6.63
C TYR A 58 -13.63 27.14 5.78
N ARG A 59 -12.58 27.85 6.19
CA ARG A 59 -12.04 28.99 5.44
C ARG A 59 -11.37 28.57 4.15
N PHE A 60 -10.68 27.43 4.15
CA PHE A 60 -9.98 26.90 2.98
C PHE A 60 -10.48 25.51 2.62
N THR A 61 -10.54 25.24 1.32
CA THR A 61 -10.97 23.93 0.80
C THR A 61 -10.05 22.78 1.26
N CYS A 62 -8.75 23.05 1.44
CA CYS A 62 -7.80 22.06 1.94
C CYS A 62 -8.16 21.58 3.35
N ASP A 63 -8.58 22.49 4.23
CA ASP A 63 -8.95 22.15 5.61
C ASP A 63 -10.19 21.26 5.64
N ARG A 64 -11.18 21.58 4.80
CA ARG A 64 -12.38 20.75 4.63
C ARG A 64 -12.04 19.36 4.08
N ASN A 65 -11.17 19.30 3.07
CA ASN A 65 -10.76 18.03 2.47
C ASN A 65 -9.98 17.16 3.47
N TYR A 66 -9.10 17.78 4.26
CA TYR A 66 -8.37 17.08 5.32
C TYR A 66 -9.33 16.57 6.41
N ALA A 67 -10.26 17.39 6.89
CA ALA A 67 -11.24 16.96 7.88
C ALA A 67 -12.13 15.81 7.37
N ALA A 68 -12.51 15.83 6.09
CA ALA A 68 -13.22 14.73 5.46
C ALA A 68 -12.35 13.46 5.42
N LEU A 69 -11.09 13.58 4.99
CA LEU A 69 -10.15 12.45 4.95
C LEU A 69 -9.94 11.85 6.34
N GLU A 70 -9.59 12.68 7.33
CA GLU A 70 -9.38 12.27 8.72
C GLU A 70 -10.61 11.56 9.29
N GLY A 71 -11.79 12.16 9.14
CA GLY A 71 -13.04 11.58 9.64
C GLY A 71 -13.32 10.20 9.05
N ASN A 72 -13.07 10.01 7.75
CA ASN A 72 -13.27 8.73 7.09
C ASN A 72 -12.20 7.70 7.46
N VAL A 73 -10.93 8.09 7.50
CA VAL A 73 -9.82 7.21 7.89
C VAL A 73 -9.98 6.70 9.32
N ASN A 74 -10.47 7.54 10.24
CA ASN A 74 -10.65 7.14 11.64
C ASN A 74 -11.77 6.12 11.86
N VAL A 75 -12.79 6.08 11.00
CA VAL A 75 -13.98 5.22 11.21
C VAL A 75 -14.03 4.00 10.29
N LEU A 76 -13.36 4.06 9.14
CA LEU A 76 -13.38 3.00 8.14
C LEU A 76 -12.19 2.05 8.33
N LYS A 77 -12.43 0.79 7.95
CA LYS A 77 -11.38 -0.24 7.92
C LYS A 77 -10.85 -0.37 6.50
N LEU A 78 -9.54 -0.46 6.37
CA LEU A 78 -8.86 -0.73 5.11
C LEU A 78 -9.20 -2.16 4.63
N ILE A 79 -9.42 -2.32 3.32
CA ILE A 79 -9.75 -3.60 2.69
C ILE A 79 -8.47 -4.23 2.14
N GLN A 80 -7.69 -3.48 1.36
CA GLN A 80 -6.44 -3.95 0.76
C GLN A 80 -5.38 -2.86 0.73
N LEU A 81 -4.12 -3.28 0.82
CA LEU A 81 -2.92 -2.45 0.67
C LEU A 81 -2.05 -3.10 -0.41
N GLY A 82 -1.84 -2.37 -1.51
CA GLY A 82 -0.91 -2.75 -2.57
C GLY A 82 0.45 -2.09 -2.34
N LEU A 83 1.53 -2.87 -2.48
CA LEU A 83 2.90 -2.38 -2.43
C LEU A 83 3.66 -2.88 -3.66
N THR A 84 4.42 -1.99 -4.29
CA THR A 84 5.35 -2.32 -5.38
C THR A 84 6.69 -1.66 -5.11
N LEU A 85 7.76 -2.45 -5.14
CA LEU A 85 9.12 -1.98 -4.91
C LEU A 85 9.85 -1.87 -6.24
N SER A 86 10.54 -0.75 -6.47
CA SER A 86 11.36 -0.50 -7.66
C SER A 86 12.68 0.19 -7.32
N ASN A 87 13.56 0.32 -8.32
CA ASN A 87 14.82 1.03 -8.20
C ASN A 87 14.81 2.32 -9.03
N GLY A 88 15.94 3.03 -9.09
CA GLY A 88 16.02 4.32 -9.79
C GLY A 88 15.87 4.24 -11.32
N ALA A 89 15.86 3.04 -11.91
CA ALA A 89 15.63 2.84 -13.33
C ALA A 89 14.14 2.64 -13.68
N GLY A 90 13.26 2.55 -12.67
CA GLY A 90 11.87 2.10 -12.83
C GLY A 90 11.76 0.59 -12.81
#